data_AF-A0A2A5HHN6-F1
#
_entry.id   AF-A0A2A5HHN6-F1
#
_cell.length_a   1.000
_cell.length_b   1.000
_cell.length_c   1.000
_cell.angle_alpha   90.00
_cell.angle_beta   90.00
_cell.angle_gamma   90.00
#
_symmetry.space_group_name_H-M   'P 1'
#
loop_
_entity.id
_entity.type
_entity.pdbx_description
1 polymer ?
#
loop_
_entity_poly.entity_id
_entity_poly.type
_entity_poly.pdbx_seq_one_letter_code
_entity_poly.pdbx_strand_id
1 'polypeptide(L)'
;MRFNWKDSYIGNKHVLESAMLIPVFFKDHLSYLQIDTGTRSSIIYKEFILSQNIAHGQNDNIELEVRIDAVNHVIKFKVDTDSKVHYYNEKPVIGLLGLDFITKNNLFIDFPNQIIEFNKKNIAITKTDYISFPLKLMHEFIVFSTKIDSKNYNFMWDSGASFIDLFTNANLWEDFTSKSLSDDSNELINVSGAFDTEHILIKNKIDKDFKLLNHSMRGKDIYCNKVYSPLTDLSLINIDGLIGNTLLLTKIIYFDFTLNELTMLNM
;
A
#
# COMPACT_ATOMS: atom_id res chain seq x y z
N MET A 1 -5.54 -10.27 -14.54
CA MET A 1 -6.91 -9.78 -14.24
C MET A 1 -7.01 -8.25 -14.16
N ARG A 2 -8.23 -7.67 -14.08
CA ARG A 2 -8.43 -6.24 -13.75
C ARG A 2 -8.63 -6.06 -12.24
N PHE A 3 -8.01 -5.04 -11.66
CA PHE A 3 -8.35 -4.56 -10.32
C PHE A 3 -9.33 -3.39 -10.43
N ASN A 4 -9.92 -2.98 -9.31
CA ASN A 4 -10.81 -1.83 -9.23
C ASN A 4 -10.30 -0.85 -8.18
N TRP A 5 -10.37 0.44 -8.49
CA TRP A 5 -10.22 1.47 -7.48
C TRP A 5 -11.50 1.60 -6.66
N LYS A 6 -11.33 1.58 -5.34
CA LYS A 6 -12.33 2.07 -4.40
C LYS A 6 -11.98 3.52 -4.06
N ASP A 7 -12.96 4.41 -4.13
CA ASP A 7 -12.81 5.79 -3.73
C ASP A 7 -13.06 5.96 -2.23
N SER A 8 -12.60 7.09 -1.69
CA SER A 8 -12.84 7.47 -0.29
C SER A 8 -12.76 8.98 -0.13
N TYR A 9 -13.21 9.46 1.03
CA TYR A 9 -13.05 10.85 1.45
C TYR A 9 -11.98 10.95 2.52
N ILE A 10 -11.03 11.84 2.31
CA ILE A 10 -9.88 12.08 3.18
C ILE A 10 -9.94 13.55 3.59
N GLY A 11 -10.40 13.79 4.82
CA GLY A 11 -10.95 15.10 5.19
C GLY A 11 -12.06 15.50 4.21
N ASN A 12 -11.89 16.65 3.56
CA ASN A 12 -12.85 17.17 2.56
C ASN A 12 -12.49 16.80 1.11
N LYS A 13 -11.43 16.01 0.89
CA LYS A 13 -10.96 15.65 -0.45
C LYS A 13 -11.49 14.29 -0.85
N HIS A 14 -12.17 14.22 -1.98
CA HIS A 14 -12.51 12.96 -2.64
C HIS A 14 -11.25 12.41 -3.32
N VAL A 15 -10.86 11.19 -2.96
CA VAL A 15 -9.74 10.46 -3.54
C VAL A 15 -10.30 9.24 -4.28
N LEU A 16 -10.13 9.22 -5.60
CA LEU A 16 -10.67 8.16 -6.46
C LEU A 16 -9.87 6.87 -6.31
N GLU A 17 -8.55 6.98 -6.17
CA GLU A 17 -7.61 5.86 -6.06
C GLU A 17 -7.21 5.60 -4.60
N SER A 18 -8.19 5.32 -3.73
CA SER A 18 -7.93 5.17 -2.28
C SER A 18 -7.51 3.75 -1.88
N ALA A 19 -8.08 2.72 -2.51
CA ALA A 19 -7.73 1.33 -2.27
C ALA A 19 -7.84 0.50 -3.55
N MET A 20 -6.87 -0.39 -3.75
CA MET A 20 -6.80 -1.28 -4.91
C MET A 20 -7.45 -2.62 -4.58
N LEU A 21 -8.63 -2.89 -5.15
CA LEU A 21 -9.40 -4.11 -4.92
C LEU A 21 -9.21 -5.11 -6.06
N ILE A 22 -8.81 -6.34 -5.74
CA ILE A 22 -8.76 -7.44 -6.69
C ILE A 22 -9.97 -8.36 -6.55
N PRO A 23 -10.58 -8.79 -7.66
CA PRO A 23 -11.65 -9.78 -7.62
C PRO A 23 -11.07 -11.15 -7.23
N VAL A 24 -11.74 -11.82 -6.29
CA VAL A 24 -11.41 -13.19 -5.88
C VAL A 24 -12.70 -14.02 -5.82
N PHE A 25 -12.59 -15.32 -6.04
CA PHE A 25 -13.72 -16.23 -5.83
C PHE A 25 -13.47 -17.11 -4.61
N PHE A 26 -14.38 -17.02 -3.66
CA PHE A 26 -14.43 -17.89 -2.49
C PHE A 26 -15.69 -18.76 -2.59
N LYS A 27 -15.54 -20.10 -2.63
CA LYS A 27 -16.64 -21.04 -2.89
C LYS A 27 -17.50 -20.62 -4.10
N ASP A 28 -16.86 -20.22 -5.19
CA ASP A 28 -17.48 -19.71 -6.43
C ASP A 28 -18.30 -18.41 -6.31
N HIS A 29 -18.28 -17.76 -5.15
CA HIS A 29 -18.86 -16.43 -4.98
C HIS A 29 -17.79 -15.35 -5.18
N LEU A 30 -18.14 -14.34 -5.98
CA LEU A 30 -17.29 -13.17 -6.19
C LEU A 30 -17.24 -12.32 -4.91
N SER A 31 -16.01 -12.10 -4.45
CA SER A 31 -15.63 -11.22 -3.36
C SER A 31 -14.43 -10.37 -3.79
N TYR A 32 -14.00 -9.45 -2.93
CA TYR A 32 -12.81 -8.63 -3.16
C TYR A 32 -11.81 -8.73 -2.01
N LEU A 33 -10.53 -8.67 -2.35
CA LEU A 33 -9.44 -8.41 -1.40
C LEU A 33 -8.77 -7.09 -1.77
N GLN A 34 -8.41 -6.29 -0.77
CA GLN A 34 -7.53 -5.14 -0.97
C GLN A 34 -6.07 -5.58 -1.12
N ILE A 35 -5.33 -5.03 -2.08
CA ILE A 35 -3.87 -5.19 -2.13
C ILE A 35 -3.25 -4.22 -1.12
N ASP A 36 -2.51 -4.75 -0.17
CA ASP A 36 -1.94 -3.95 0.92
C ASP A 36 -0.48 -4.34 1.18
N THR A 37 0.44 -3.57 0.62
CA THR A 37 1.88 -3.74 0.86
C THR A 37 2.35 -3.07 2.17
N GLY A 38 1.47 -2.36 2.88
CA GLY A 38 1.72 -1.82 4.22
C GLY A 38 1.64 -2.86 5.33
N THR A 39 1.17 -4.08 5.02
CA THR A 39 1.08 -5.20 5.97
C THR A 39 1.85 -6.43 5.50
N ARG A 40 2.51 -7.09 6.46
CA ARG A 40 3.29 -8.32 6.21
C ARG A 40 2.41 -9.53 5.95
N SER A 41 1.22 -9.56 6.54
CA SER A 41 0.35 -10.73 6.51
C SER A 41 -0.94 -10.43 5.80
N SER A 42 -1.45 -11.41 5.06
CA SER A 42 -2.80 -11.40 4.54
C SER A 42 -3.78 -11.51 5.71
N ILE A 43 -4.87 -10.75 5.65
CA ILE A 43 -5.85 -10.61 6.74
C ILE A 43 -7.24 -10.89 6.18
N ILE A 44 -8.07 -11.55 6.98
CA ILE A 44 -9.49 -11.79 6.67
C ILE A 44 -10.38 -11.33 7.82
N TYR A 45 -11.52 -10.73 7.49
CA TYR A 45 -12.43 -10.21 8.49
C TYR A 45 -13.25 -11.31 9.12
N LYS A 46 -13.28 -11.34 10.46
CA LYS A 46 -14.04 -12.32 11.26
C LYS A 46 -15.51 -12.38 10.88
N GLU A 47 -16.14 -11.23 10.63
CA GLU A 47 -17.53 -11.15 10.20
C GLU A 47 -17.79 -11.98 8.92
N PHE A 48 -16.87 -11.94 7.95
CA PHE A 48 -16.97 -12.76 6.75
C PHE A 48 -16.89 -14.25 7.10
N ILE A 49 -15.91 -14.67 7.90
CA ILE A 49 -15.75 -16.08 8.30
C ILE A 49 -17.00 -16.62 9.01
N LEU A 50 -17.58 -15.85 9.92
CA LEU A 50 -18.82 -16.20 10.61
C LEU A 50 -20.00 -16.34 9.63
N SER A 51 -20.13 -15.42 8.66
CA SER A 51 -21.18 -15.48 7.63
C SER A 51 -21.12 -16.75 6.77
N GLN A 52 -19.94 -17.36 6.68
CA GLN A 52 -19.68 -18.57 5.90
C GLN A 52 -19.80 -19.87 6.72
N ASN A 53 -20.21 -19.78 7.99
CA ASN A 53 -20.26 -20.89 8.96
C ASN A 53 -18.92 -21.64 9.09
N ILE A 54 -17.82 -20.91 8.98
CA ILE A 54 -16.48 -21.48 9.15
C ILE A 54 -16.10 -21.35 10.62
N ALA A 55 -15.90 -22.50 11.27
CA ALA A 55 -15.45 -22.54 12.65
C ALA A 55 -14.04 -21.93 12.77
N HIS A 56 -13.87 -20.96 13.68
CA HIS A 56 -12.56 -20.39 14.01
C HIS A 56 -12.56 -19.93 15.48
N GLY A 57 -11.40 -20.03 16.14
CA GLY A 57 -11.15 -19.40 17.44
C GLY A 57 -10.95 -17.90 17.30
N GLN A 58 -11.03 -17.16 18.40
CA GLN A 58 -10.98 -15.69 18.37
C GLN A 58 -9.63 -15.11 17.90
N ASN A 59 -8.53 -15.87 17.92
CA ASN A 59 -7.16 -15.39 17.64
C ASN A 59 -6.38 -16.27 16.65
N ASP A 60 -7.09 -16.98 15.78
CA ASP A 60 -6.46 -17.98 14.92
C ASP A 60 -5.99 -17.41 13.58
N ASN A 61 -4.99 -18.08 13.01
CA ASN A 61 -4.75 -18.01 11.58
C ASN A 61 -5.61 -19.07 10.90
N ILE A 62 -6.19 -18.75 9.74
CA ILE A 62 -6.99 -19.68 8.95
C ILE A 62 -6.43 -19.84 7.56
N GLU A 63 -6.40 -21.08 7.05
CA GLU A 63 -6.06 -21.35 5.66
C GLU A 63 -7.34 -21.48 4.84
N LEU A 64 -7.44 -20.69 3.78
CA LEU A 64 -8.57 -20.72 2.86
C LEU A 64 -8.07 -20.84 1.43
N GLU A 65 -8.80 -21.63 0.65
CA GLU A 65 -8.65 -21.64 -0.80
C GLU A 65 -9.44 -20.48 -1.41
N VAL A 66 -8.74 -19.62 -2.13
CA VAL A 66 -9.33 -18.52 -2.90
C VAL A 66 -8.84 -18.61 -4.33
N ARG A 67 -9.76 -18.44 -5.29
CA ARG A 67 -9.39 -18.36 -6.70
C ARG A 67 -9.12 -16.92 -7.08
N ILE A 68 -7.90 -16.65 -7.52
CA ILE A 68 -7.45 -15.35 -8.00
C ILE A 68 -7.13 -15.52 -9.48
N ASP A 69 -7.79 -14.74 -10.33
CA ASP A 69 -7.77 -14.97 -11.78
C ASP A 69 -8.25 -16.41 -12.13
N ALA A 70 -7.43 -17.19 -12.83
CA ALA A 70 -7.71 -18.59 -13.18
C ALA A 70 -7.04 -19.62 -12.26
N VAL A 71 -6.46 -19.19 -11.12
CA VAL A 71 -5.63 -20.04 -10.26
C VAL A 71 -6.18 -20.09 -8.84
N ASN A 72 -6.25 -21.30 -8.27
CA ASN A 72 -6.59 -21.49 -6.86
C ASN A 72 -5.33 -21.33 -6.00
N HIS A 73 -5.44 -20.53 -4.95
CA HIS A 73 -4.40 -20.28 -3.97
C HIS A 73 -4.89 -20.67 -2.59
N VAL A 74 -4.10 -21.47 -1.88
CA VAL A 74 -4.28 -21.66 -0.44
C VAL A 74 -3.50 -20.56 0.27
N ILE A 75 -4.23 -19.66 0.94
CA ILE A 75 -3.66 -18.51 1.63
C ILE A 75 -3.93 -18.63 3.12
N LYS A 76 -2.90 -18.43 3.92
CA LYS A 76 -2.99 -18.34 5.37
C LYS A 76 -3.30 -16.90 5.76
N PHE A 77 -4.52 -16.66 6.22
CA PHE A 77 -4.98 -15.37 6.69
C PHE A 77 -4.85 -15.27 8.21
N LYS A 78 -4.42 -14.10 8.70
CA LYS A 78 -4.70 -13.66 10.06
C LYS A 78 -6.16 -13.22 10.16
N VAL A 79 -6.86 -13.65 11.20
CA VAL A 79 -8.23 -13.18 11.43
C VAL A 79 -8.20 -11.83 12.12
N ASP A 80 -8.84 -10.85 11.52
CA ASP A 80 -9.12 -9.54 12.12
C ASP A 80 -10.49 -9.58 12.80
N THR A 81 -10.50 -9.34 14.11
CA THR A 81 -11.69 -9.38 14.95
C THR A 81 -12.41 -8.05 15.07
N ASP A 82 -11.76 -6.97 14.66
CA ASP A 82 -12.17 -5.61 14.98
C ASP A 82 -12.78 -4.92 13.75
N SER A 83 -12.21 -5.16 12.57
CA SER A 83 -12.75 -4.60 11.32
C SER A 83 -13.98 -5.36 10.81
N LYS A 84 -14.85 -4.62 10.14
CA LYS A 84 -16.09 -5.13 9.53
C LYS A 84 -15.93 -5.40 8.05
N VAL A 85 -16.82 -6.24 7.52
CA VAL A 85 -16.93 -6.43 6.07
C VAL A 85 -17.55 -5.17 5.46
N HIS A 86 -16.85 -4.61 4.47
CA HIS A 86 -17.39 -3.54 3.63
C HIS A 86 -17.81 -4.09 2.27
N TYR A 87 -18.56 -3.31 1.49
CA TYR A 87 -19.06 -3.75 0.20
C TYR A 87 -18.59 -2.83 -0.92
N TYR A 88 -18.19 -3.43 -2.04
CA TYR A 88 -17.90 -2.77 -3.31
C TYR A 88 -18.83 -3.35 -4.37
N ASN A 89 -19.67 -2.52 -4.99
CA ASN A 89 -20.69 -2.95 -5.95
C ASN A 89 -21.50 -4.16 -5.46
N GLU A 90 -22.03 -4.08 -4.23
CA GLU A 90 -22.82 -5.13 -3.57
C GLU A 90 -22.08 -6.45 -3.31
N LYS A 91 -20.74 -6.49 -3.51
CA LYS A 91 -19.91 -7.66 -3.21
C LYS A 91 -19.02 -7.37 -2.00
N PRO A 92 -18.80 -8.36 -1.12
CA PRO A 92 -18.04 -8.12 0.08
C PRO A 92 -16.55 -7.94 -0.23
N VAL A 93 -15.93 -6.94 0.40
CA VAL A 93 -14.49 -6.84 0.58
C VAL A 93 -14.17 -7.60 1.86
N ILE A 94 -13.55 -8.77 1.71
CA ILE A 94 -13.48 -9.77 2.78
C ILE A 94 -12.20 -9.68 3.61
N GLY A 95 -11.27 -8.83 3.20
CA GLY A 95 -9.97 -8.67 3.84
C GLY A 95 -8.95 -8.03 2.90
N LEU A 96 -7.68 -8.31 3.16
CA LEU A 96 -6.55 -7.79 2.41
C LEU A 96 -5.49 -8.86 2.14
N LEU A 97 -4.73 -8.62 1.08
CA LEU A 97 -3.65 -9.47 0.60
C LEU A 97 -2.33 -8.77 0.92
N GLY A 98 -1.58 -9.36 1.85
CA GLY A 98 -0.35 -8.80 2.37
C GLY A 98 0.91 -9.27 1.64
N LEU A 99 2.06 -8.85 2.16
CA LEU A 99 3.37 -9.18 1.58
C LEU A 99 3.71 -10.67 1.62
N ASP A 100 3.15 -11.44 2.57
CA ASP A 100 3.28 -12.90 2.65
C ASP A 100 2.76 -13.64 1.42
N PHE A 101 1.80 -13.05 0.70
CA PHE A 101 1.38 -13.50 -0.61
C PHE A 101 2.13 -12.75 -1.71
N ILE A 102 2.16 -11.42 -1.66
CA ILE A 102 2.68 -10.59 -2.77
C ILE A 102 4.13 -10.94 -3.08
N THR A 103 5.01 -11.02 -2.09
CA THR A 103 6.45 -11.25 -2.33
C THR A 103 6.79 -12.66 -2.80
N LYS A 104 5.86 -13.62 -2.67
CA LYS A 104 6.00 -14.97 -3.23
C LYS A 104 5.64 -15.06 -4.71
N ASN A 105 5.09 -13.99 -5.27
CA ASN A 105 4.62 -13.95 -6.64
C ASN A 105 5.22 -12.74 -7.34
N ASN A 106 5.87 -12.91 -8.50
CA ASN A 106 6.25 -11.74 -9.30
C ASN A 106 5.00 -10.93 -9.63
N LEU A 107 5.04 -9.62 -9.39
CA LEU A 107 3.87 -8.75 -9.42
C LEU A 107 3.99 -7.77 -10.58
N PHE A 108 3.05 -7.83 -11.52
CA PHE A 108 2.90 -6.85 -12.58
C PHE A 108 1.67 -6.00 -12.31
N ILE A 109 1.80 -4.67 -12.36
CA ILE A 109 0.69 -3.74 -12.28
C ILE A 109 0.81 -2.70 -13.40
N ASP A 110 -0.24 -2.57 -14.20
CA ASP A 110 -0.45 -1.46 -15.12
C ASP A 110 -1.52 -0.56 -14.49
N PHE A 111 -1.08 0.50 -13.80
CA PHE A 111 -1.98 1.38 -13.08
C PHE A 111 -2.97 2.10 -14.00
N PRO A 112 -2.56 2.68 -15.13
CA PRO A 112 -3.48 3.37 -16.04
C PRO A 112 -4.59 2.48 -16.60
N ASN A 113 -4.27 1.21 -16.91
CA ASN A 113 -5.25 0.27 -17.46
C ASN A 113 -5.94 -0.61 -16.40
N GLN A 114 -5.62 -0.40 -15.12
CA GLN A 114 -6.13 -1.16 -13.98
C GLN A 114 -5.92 -2.68 -14.11
N ILE A 115 -4.74 -3.09 -14.62
CA ILE A 115 -4.39 -4.50 -14.80
C ILE A 115 -3.42 -4.91 -13.70
N ILE A 116 -3.65 -6.08 -13.11
CA ILE A 116 -2.74 -6.72 -12.17
C ILE A 116 -2.60 -8.20 -12.53
N GLU A 117 -1.37 -8.69 -12.47
CA GLU A 117 -1.04 -10.10 -12.74
C GLU A 117 -0.01 -10.59 -11.72
N PHE A 118 -0.27 -11.77 -11.18
CA PHE A 118 0.66 -12.50 -10.33
C PHE A 118 1.36 -13.58 -11.15
N ASN A 119 2.67 -13.76 -10.92
CA ASN A 119 3.53 -14.72 -11.62
C ASN A 119 3.58 -14.52 -13.14
N LYS A 120 3.55 -13.27 -13.61
CA LYS A 120 3.77 -12.97 -15.03
C LYS A 120 5.18 -13.42 -15.43
N LYS A 121 5.26 -14.52 -16.19
CA LYS A 121 6.52 -15.22 -16.52
C LYS A 121 7.33 -14.57 -17.64
N ASN A 122 6.70 -13.71 -18.45
CA ASN A 122 7.35 -13.03 -19.55
C ASN A 122 6.68 -11.68 -19.74
N ILE A 123 7.44 -10.61 -19.54
CA ILE A 123 7.09 -9.35 -20.15
C ILE A 123 8.04 -9.21 -21.33
N ALA A 124 7.53 -9.39 -22.55
CA ALA A 124 8.27 -9.08 -23.76
C ALA A 124 8.39 -7.56 -23.87
N ILE A 125 9.24 -6.97 -23.02
CA ILE A 125 9.46 -5.52 -22.98
C ILE A 125 10.64 -5.23 -23.89
N THR A 126 10.42 -4.48 -24.95
CA THR A 126 11.48 -3.86 -25.72
C THR A 126 12.28 -2.92 -24.81
N LYS A 127 13.60 -3.12 -24.70
CA LYS A 127 14.47 -2.54 -23.66
C LYS A 127 14.55 -1.00 -23.55
N THR A 128 13.87 -0.26 -24.42
CA THR A 128 14.15 1.16 -24.63
C THR A 128 13.36 2.12 -23.73
N ASP A 129 12.26 1.68 -23.09
CA ASP A 129 11.31 2.59 -22.41
C ASP A 129 11.17 2.38 -20.89
N TYR A 130 12.08 1.63 -20.26
CA TYR A 130 12.01 1.34 -18.83
C TYR A 130 13.22 1.83 -18.03
N ILE A 131 12.97 2.05 -16.74
CA ILE A 131 13.98 2.28 -15.73
C ILE A 131 13.89 1.13 -14.71
N SER A 132 15.03 0.50 -14.47
CA SER A 132 15.18 -0.52 -13.44
C SER A 132 15.70 0.09 -12.15
N PHE A 133 15.14 -0.35 -11.03
CA PHE A 133 15.60 -0.06 -9.69
C PHE A 133 15.90 -1.37 -8.97
N PRO A 134 16.93 -1.41 -8.09
CA PRO A 134 17.09 -2.55 -7.21
C PRO A 134 15.87 -2.65 -6.29
N LEU A 135 15.23 -3.82 -6.29
CA LEU A 135 14.16 -4.12 -5.36
C LEU A 135 14.78 -4.48 -4.02
N LYS A 136 14.41 -3.76 -2.96
CA LYS A 136 14.92 -3.98 -1.61
C LYS A 136 13.78 -4.36 -0.68
N LEU A 137 14.00 -5.40 0.10
CA LEU A 137 13.15 -5.75 1.23
C LEU A 137 13.84 -5.35 2.54
N MET A 138 13.13 -4.63 3.41
CA MET A 138 13.60 -4.31 4.77
C MET A 138 12.54 -4.73 5.77
N HIS A 139 12.88 -5.66 6.67
CA HIS A 139 11.91 -6.27 7.58
C HIS A 139 10.65 -6.74 6.84
N GLU A 140 10.86 -7.41 5.70
CA GLU A 140 9.85 -7.92 4.77
C GLU A 140 9.10 -6.87 3.94
N PHE A 141 9.22 -5.57 4.24
CA PHE A 141 8.58 -4.50 3.47
C PHE A 141 9.33 -4.15 2.19
N ILE A 142 8.58 -3.86 1.12
CA ILE A 142 9.13 -3.29 -0.11
C ILE A 142 9.56 -1.86 0.16
N VAL A 143 10.84 -1.56 -0.04
CA VAL A 143 11.43 -0.25 0.28
C VAL A 143 12.10 0.37 -0.93
N PHE A 144 11.86 1.67 -1.10
CA PHE A 144 12.57 2.53 -2.03
C PHE A 144 13.56 3.41 -1.29
N SER A 145 14.84 3.22 -1.58
CA SER A 145 15.90 4.03 -1.00
C SER A 145 16.20 5.24 -1.88
N THR A 146 16.42 6.39 -1.26
CA THR A 146 16.93 7.58 -1.95
C THR A 146 17.94 8.31 -1.08
N LYS A 147 18.79 9.12 -1.69
CA LYS A 147 19.75 9.97 -1.00
C LYS A 147 19.26 11.41 -1.06
N ILE A 148 19.08 12.01 0.11
CA ILE A 148 18.72 13.43 0.26
C ILE A 148 19.90 14.07 0.97
N ASP A 149 20.48 15.09 0.34
CA ASP A 149 21.77 15.66 0.73
C ASP A 149 22.88 14.58 0.81
N SER A 150 23.29 14.23 2.04
CA SER A 150 24.32 13.21 2.32
C SER A 150 23.77 12.00 3.08
N LYS A 151 22.47 11.94 3.35
CA LYS A 151 21.84 10.86 4.12
C LYS A 151 21.01 9.95 3.22
N ASN A 152 21.06 8.65 3.49
CA ASN A 152 20.23 7.67 2.83
C ASN A 152 18.92 7.53 3.61
N TYR A 153 17.80 7.58 2.90
CA TYR A 153 16.47 7.42 3.44
C TYR A 153 15.80 6.20 2.80
N ASN A 154 14.98 5.51 3.57
CA ASN A 154 14.25 4.31 3.19
C ASN A 154 12.75 4.56 3.35
N PHE A 155 12.00 4.57 2.25
CA PHE A 155 10.56 4.72 2.27
C PHE A 155 9.90 3.41 1.88
N MET A 156 9.03 2.86 2.74
CA MET A 156 8.26 1.68 2.37
C MET A 156 7.14 2.04 1.40
N TRP A 157 6.78 1.11 0.53
CA TRP A 157 5.60 1.25 -0.30
C TRP A 157 4.39 0.65 0.41
N ASP A 158 3.37 1.47 0.62
CA ASP A 158 2.11 1.10 1.25
C ASP A 158 0.94 1.34 0.28
N SER A 159 0.56 0.30 -0.45
CA SER A 159 -0.59 0.36 -1.35
C SER A 159 -1.94 0.48 -0.62
N GLY A 160 -2.00 0.21 0.69
CA GLY A 160 -3.17 0.44 1.53
C GLY A 160 -3.36 1.92 1.85
N ALA A 161 -2.27 2.70 1.92
CA ALA A 161 -2.28 4.16 2.09
C ALA A 161 -2.15 4.92 0.74
N SER A 162 -2.95 4.54 -0.26
CA SER A 162 -2.73 4.91 -1.67
C SER A 162 -2.59 6.42 -1.95
N PHE A 163 -3.29 7.28 -1.20
CA PHE A 163 -3.34 8.73 -1.41
C PHE A 163 -2.10 9.50 -0.92
N ILE A 164 -1.22 8.84 -0.16
CA ILE A 164 -0.07 9.47 0.47
C ILE A 164 1.05 9.66 -0.56
N ASP A 165 1.45 10.92 -0.80
CA ASP A 165 2.68 11.23 -1.52
C ASP A 165 3.92 10.83 -0.70
N LEU A 166 3.98 11.26 0.57
CA LEU A 166 5.00 10.88 1.54
C LEU A 166 4.48 11.02 2.97
N PHE A 167 4.57 9.99 3.79
CA PHE A 167 4.33 10.07 5.23
C PHE A 167 5.62 9.77 5.99
N THR A 168 5.92 10.51 7.05
CA THR A 168 7.14 10.35 7.84
C THR A 168 6.93 10.77 9.30
N ASN A 169 7.97 10.67 10.13
CA ASN A 169 7.95 11.14 11.51
C ASN A 169 8.04 12.67 11.59
N ALA A 170 7.73 13.22 12.76
CA ALA A 170 7.76 14.66 13.06
C ALA A 170 9.08 15.34 12.63
N ASN A 171 10.23 14.77 12.99
CA ASN A 171 11.53 15.38 12.76
C ASN A 171 11.85 15.52 11.26
N LEU A 172 11.57 14.47 10.48
CA LEU A 172 11.77 14.49 9.03
C LEU A 172 10.74 15.36 8.32
N TRP A 173 9.51 15.40 8.83
CA TRP A 173 8.49 16.29 8.33
C TRP A 173 8.91 17.76 8.49
N GLU A 174 9.40 18.17 9.66
CA GLU A 174 9.87 19.55 9.89
C GLU A 174 11.10 19.87 9.02
N ASP A 175 12.03 18.93 8.89
CA ASP A 175 13.21 19.06 8.02
C ASP A 175 12.83 19.21 6.54
N PHE A 176 11.84 18.45 6.04
CA PHE A 176 11.48 18.46 4.62
C PHE A 176 10.56 19.62 4.23
N THR A 177 9.87 20.20 5.21
CA THR A 177 8.96 21.34 5.02
C THR A 177 9.57 22.69 5.40
N SER A 178 10.67 22.68 6.15
CA SER A 178 11.23 23.88 6.80
C SER A 178 10.21 24.60 7.70
N LYS A 179 9.27 23.86 8.28
CA LYS A 179 8.19 24.37 9.15
C LYS A 179 8.17 23.64 10.49
N SER A 180 7.60 24.30 11.50
CA SER A 180 7.29 23.64 12.78
C SER A 180 5.93 22.97 12.74
N LEU A 181 5.76 21.87 13.48
CA LEU A 181 4.45 21.22 13.65
C LEU A 181 3.36 22.14 14.21
N SER A 182 3.73 23.15 15.01
CA SER A 182 2.80 24.10 15.61
C SER A 182 2.48 25.32 14.72
N ASP A 183 2.94 25.35 13.47
CA ASP A 183 2.65 26.42 12.52
C ASP A 183 1.17 26.38 12.10
N ASP A 184 0.45 27.50 12.24
CA ASP A 184 -0.97 27.64 11.90
C ASP A 184 -1.27 27.43 10.40
N SER A 185 -0.25 27.51 9.53
CA SER A 185 -0.36 27.21 8.10
C SER A 185 -0.43 25.71 7.77
N ASN A 186 -0.29 24.84 8.77
CA ASN A 186 -0.38 23.40 8.61
C ASN A 186 -1.83 22.96 8.46
N GLU A 187 -2.09 22.12 7.45
CA GLU A 187 -3.41 21.53 7.25
C GLU A 187 -3.57 20.30 8.15
N LEU A 188 -4.69 20.21 8.87
CA LEU A 188 -5.05 19.02 9.64
C LEU A 188 -6.03 18.17 8.84
N ILE A 189 -5.72 16.88 8.70
CA ILE A 189 -6.54 15.93 7.96
C ILE A 189 -6.92 14.78 8.89
N ASN A 190 -8.22 14.55 9.03
CA ASN A 190 -8.73 13.37 9.69
C ASN A 190 -8.78 12.22 8.69
N VAL A 191 -8.16 11.10 9.05
CA VAL A 191 -8.17 9.88 8.26
C VAL A 191 -8.60 8.71 9.13
N SER A 192 -9.40 7.82 8.55
CA SER A 192 -9.65 6.51 9.13
C SER A 192 -8.51 5.58 8.71
N GLY A 193 -7.83 5.01 9.68
CA GLY A 193 -6.81 3.97 9.49
C GLY A 193 -7.41 2.57 9.50
N ALA A 194 -6.55 1.56 9.60
CA ALA A 194 -6.97 0.18 9.83
C ALA A 194 -7.74 0.06 11.16
N PHE A 195 -8.65 -0.91 11.26
CA PHE A 195 -9.42 -1.18 12.49
C PHE A 195 -10.28 0.01 12.97
N ASP A 196 -10.77 0.83 12.05
CA ASP A 196 -11.58 2.04 12.34
C ASP A 196 -10.88 3.05 13.27
N THR A 197 -9.55 3.04 13.35
CA THR A 197 -8.81 4.02 14.17
C THR A 197 -8.78 5.38 13.47
N GLU A 198 -9.25 6.42 14.14
CA GLU A 198 -9.11 7.79 13.63
C GLU A 198 -7.71 8.33 13.90
N HIS A 199 -7.06 8.82 12.84
CA HIS A 199 -5.79 9.54 12.92
C HIS A 199 -5.97 10.98 12.47
N ILE A 200 -5.27 11.89 13.15
CA ILE A 200 -5.16 13.29 12.74
C ILE A 200 -3.75 13.47 12.17
N LEU A 201 -3.68 13.70 10.87
CA LEU A 201 -2.43 13.96 10.15
C LEU A 201 -2.20 15.47 10.04
N ILE A 202 -0.93 15.86 10.16
CA ILE A 202 -0.44 17.20 9.81
C ILE A 202 0.10 17.11 8.39
N LYS A 203 -0.39 17.99 7.51
CA LYS A 203 0.00 18.04 6.09
C LYS A 203 0.64 19.38 5.76
N ASN A 204 1.72 19.32 4.95
CA ASN A 204 2.24 20.48 4.23
C ASN A 204 2.83 20.06 2.87
N LYS A 205 3.52 21.00 2.21
CA LYS A 205 4.29 20.75 1.01
C LYS A 205 5.76 20.52 1.32
N ILE A 206 6.37 19.55 0.64
CA ILE A 206 7.82 19.35 0.66
C ILE A 206 8.49 20.57 0.00
N ASP A 207 9.42 21.21 0.70
CA ASP A 207 10.24 22.31 0.16
C ASP A 207 11.63 21.84 -0.27
N LYS A 208 12.10 20.68 0.24
CA LYS A 208 13.37 20.09 -0.17
C LYS A 208 13.33 19.50 -1.59
N ASP A 209 14.40 19.77 -2.35
CA ASP A 209 14.63 19.19 -3.67
C ASP A 209 15.29 17.81 -3.56
N PHE A 210 14.53 16.76 -3.87
CA PHE A 210 15.06 15.41 -4.04
C PHE A 210 14.18 14.60 -5.00
N LYS A 211 14.71 13.44 -5.42
CA LYS A 211 13.98 12.48 -6.23
C LYS A 211 13.71 11.19 -5.47
N LEU A 212 12.54 10.62 -5.67
CA LEU A 212 12.19 9.27 -5.24
C LEU A 212 11.61 8.52 -6.44
N LEU A 213 12.17 7.35 -6.77
CA LEU A 213 11.82 6.62 -8.01
C LEU A 213 11.87 7.51 -9.27
N ASN A 214 12.85 8.41 -9.36
CA ASN A 214 12.96 9.44 -10.41
C ASN A 214 11.84 10.50 -10.47
N HIS A 215 10.89 10.50 -9.54
CA HIS A 215 9.90 11.57 -9.40
C HIS A 215 10.48 12.71 -8.55
N SER A 216 10.25 13.96 -8.97
CA SER A 216 10.53 15.13 -8.15
C SER A 216 9.57 15.18 -6.97
N MET A 217 10.11 15.32 -5.76
CA MET A 217 9.31 15.35 -4.53
C MET A 217 8.97 16.76 -4.05
N ARG A 218 9.71 17.80 -4.48
CA ARG A 218 9.38 19.18 -4.12
C ARG A 218 7.97 19.55 -4.59
N GLY A 219 7.18 20.16 -3.70
CA GLY A 219 5.79 20.54 -3.92
C GLY A 219 4.76 19.42 -3.77
N LYS A 220 5.19 18.17 -3.51
CA LYS A 220 4.31 17.06 -3.14
C LYS A 220 3.81 17.20 -1.71
N ASP A 221 2.69 16.55 -1.41
CA ASP A 221 2.16 16.55 -0.06
C ASP A 221 3.03 15.67 0.86
N ILE A 222 3.26 16.13 2.09
CA ILE A 222 3.95 15.36 3.13
C ILE A 222 3.13 15.37 4.41
N TYR A 223 3.06 14.19 5.04
CA TYR A 223 2.19 13.92 6.18
C TYR A 223 3.00 13.41 7.37
N CYS A 224 2.58 13.75 8.59
CA CYS A 224 3.01 13.06 9.80
C CYS A 224 1.84 12.98 10.78
N ASN A 225 1.92 12.07 11.76
CA ASN A 225 0.91 12.01 12.83
C ASN A 225 1.01 13.25 13.73
N LYS A 226 -0.14 13.85 14.06
CA LYS A 226 -0.23 14.94 15.04
C LYS A 226 0.18 14.48 16.44
N VAL A 227 -0.21 13.26 16.80
CA VAL A 227 0.13 12.62 18.07
C VAL A 227 1.04 11.44 17.77
N TYR A 228 2.22 11.43 18.37
CA TYR A 228 3.16 10.33 18.22
C TYR A 228 2.51 8.99 18.62
N SER A 229 2.65 7.99 17.77
CA SER A 229 2.23 6.61 18.04
C SER A 229 3.39 5.67 17.74
N PRO A 230 3.92 4.95 18.75
CA PRO A 230 4.97 3.95 18.55
C PRO A 230 4.58 2.86 17.53
N LEU A 231 3.28 2.56 17.42
CA LEU A 231 2.77 1.58 16.46
C LEU A 231 2.95 2.02 15.00
N THR A 232 3.06 3.34 14.79
CA THR A 232 3.27 3.95 13.46
C THR A 232 4.69 4.50 13.29
N ASP A 233 5.55 4.34 14.29
CA ASP A 233 6.94 4.79 14.19
C ASP A 233 7.81 3.74 13.48
N LEU A 234 7.92 3.91 12.17
CA LEU A 234 8.69 3.05 11.29
C LEU A 234 10.21 3.17 11.50
N SER A 235 10.69 4.21 12.21
CA SER A 235 12.12 4.42 12.43
C SER A 235 12.75 3.30 13.26
N LEU A 236 11.95 2.64 14.10
CA LEU A 236 12.35 1.46 14.89
C LEU A 236 12.78 0.27 14.02
N ILE A 237 12.36 0.23 12.76
CA ILE A 237 12.73 -0.79 11.78
C ILE A 237 13.57 -0.20 10.62
N ASN A 238 14.24 0.92 10.86
CA ASN A 238 15.09 1.64 9.89
C ASN A 238 14.35 2.05 8.61
N ILE A 239 13.04 2.31 8.72
CA ILE A 239 12.21 2.85 7.66
C ILE A 239 11.83 4.28 8.06
N ASP A 240 12.17 5.24 7.22
CA ASP A 240 12.03 6.67 7.51
C ASP A 240 10.62 7.19 7.24
N GLY A 241 9.82 6.44 6.49
CA GLY A 241 8.46 6.80 6.13
C GLY A 241 7.84 5.82 5.16
N LEU A 242 6.69 6.19 4.62
CA LEU A 242 5.98 5.42 3.60
C LEU A 242 5.55 6.32 2.44
N ILE A 243 5.37 5.71 1.28
CA ILE A 243 4.68 6.30 0.15
C ILE A 243 3.48 5.44 -0.23
N GLY A 244 2.43 6.09 -0.69
CA GLY A 244 1.27 5.44 -1.29
C GLY A 244 1.49 5.12 -2.76
N ASN A 245 0.38 5.06 -3.50
CA ASN A 245 0.37 4.76 -4.93
C ASN A 245 0.53 6.01 -5.80
N THR A 246 0.42 7.23 -5.25
CA THR A 246 0.35 8.48 -6.03
C THR A 246 1.50 8.68 -7.01
N LEU A 247 2.72 8.25 -6.66
CA LEU A 247 3.88 8.32 -7.54
C LEU A 247 3.84 7.30 -8.68
N LEU A 248 3.06 6.23 -8.52
CA LEU A 248 3.00 5.09 -9.42
C LEU A 248 1.75 5.08 -10.32
N LEU A 249 0.72 5.88 -10.03
CA LEU A 249 -0.59 5.85 -10.72
C LEU A 249 -0.52 5.99 -12.25
N THR A 250 0.54 6.60 -12.78
CA THR A 250 0.74 6.82 -14.22
C THR A 250 1.69 5.79 -14.85
N LYS A 251 2.09 4.76 -14.10
CA LYS A 251 3.18 3.86 -14.45
C LYS A 251 2.70 2.43 -14.65
N ILE A 252 3.48 1.71 -15.44
CA ILE A 252 3.47 0.24 -15.46
C ILE A 252 4.68 -0.21 -14.66
N ILE A 253 4.46 -1.06 -13.68
CA ILE A 253 5.47 -1.56 -12.75
C ILE A 253 5.51 -3.08 -12.78
N TYR A 254 6.72 -3.62 -12.64
CA TYR A 254 6.96 -5.04 -12.50
C TYR A 254 7.95 -5.28 -11.37
N PHE A 255 7.50 -5.96 -10.33
CA PHE A 255 8.34 -6.47 -9.25
C PHE A 255 8.72 -7.91 -9.57
N ASP A 256 10.00 -8.11 -9.86
CA ASP A 256 10.63 -9.43 -9.94
C ASP A 256 11.32 -9.74 -8.61
N PHE A 257 10.63 -10.47 -7.73
CA PHE A 257 11.17 -10.88 -6.43
C PHE A 257 12.23 -11.98 -6.56
N THR A 258 12.31 -12.65 -7.71
CA THR A 258 13.36 -13.66 -7.96
C THR A 258 14.68 -12.99 -8.35
N LEU A 259 14.61 -11.94 -9.17
CA LEU A 259 15.76 -11.15 -9.60
C LEU A 259 16.09 -9.98 -8.67
N ASN A 260 15.24 -9.68 -7.69
CA ASN A 260 15.31 -8.48 -6.85
C ASN A 260 15.37 -7.20 -7.69
N GLU A 261 14.46 -7.10 -8.66
CA GLU A 261 14.39 -5.98 -9.59
C GLU A 261 12.98 -5.38 -9.63
N LEU A 262 12.89 -4.06 -9.57
CA LEU A 262 11.70 -3.30 -9.93
C LEU A 262 11.94 -2.69 -11.31
N THR A 263 11.12 -3.04 -12.29
CA THR A 263 11.08 -2.37 -13.59
C THR A 263 9.90 -1.40 -13.61
N MET A 264 10.13 -0.16 -14.01
CA MET A 264 9.10 0.86 -14.18
C MET A 264 9.15 1.46 -15.59
N LEU A 265 8.03 1.44 -16.31
CA LEU A 265 7.93 2.02 -17.64
C LEU A 265 7.60 3.51 -17.53
N ASN A 266 8.37 4.33 -18.25
CA ASN A 266 8.04 5.74 -18.45
C ASN A 266 7.10 5.86 -19.64
N MET A 267 5.80 5.92 -19.34
CA MET A 267 4.82 6.48 -20.27
C MET A 267 4.78 7.99 -20.15
#